data_AF-A0A540VAN6-F1
#
_entry.id   AF-A0A540VAN6-F1
#
_cell.length_a   1.000
_cell.length_b   1.000
_cell.length_c   1.000
_cell.angle_alpha   90.00
_cell.angle_beta   90.00
_cell.angle_gamma   90.00
#
_symmetry.space_group_name_H-M   'P 1'
#
loop_
_entity.id
_entity.type
_entity.pdbx_description
1 polymer ?
#
loop_
_entity_poly.entity_id
_entity_poly.type
_entity_poly.pdbx_seq_one_letter_code
_entity_poly.pdbx_strand_id
1 'polypeptide(L)'
;MQAKPKILRILVVALIVSLVLGACGGGNTGKTWFNLPSIPVRVQSNGVASVFGFNIGPVLQPSLIQQLQSANVQKLEIRIGYNGIHVYANGRDLPYISWDQESVATLQDVLTRLPNVPNGATIARVLPWLRTIGTGVALNLPPAQGAAPLDIPRWRGETTVSPESPAETTIGPFNIASLVFDPQGNAIIEGVPVSTLEQALGMALPLRLDPNTLGLLQSIGAEKVTIATHPNGINLSLNDRPLPGIAYDSASLNQLLELAPAFVADPALLATLQDLVPQLPGAQISVVVSFTGEAVAETELAPISISVEPDGSLRAFGLPVVPEPVVPADVIQKLQAANLQRLRVQVASDGLFIAANEQTLPTITWTDESLTRLAGLVGPLADVSPDLVTSALDIVRRTGISLDVQLPLAEGATPVEVPAEIDRTMEPPSLDGFTPPVLHASFAYSQQQLAAINHLTSEDLAQVGVTLPGLPPELATVMQTLGVRQLALVTDPGQLNVLLDGQPALTVNYDAAALQKALDLAEPFLTDTPLADPGVETLLREQILPLVPGADVNVAVNVQ
;
A
#
# COMPACT_ATOMS: atom_id res chain seq x y z
N MET A 1 43.25 -34.22 26.68
CA MET A 1 42.74 -33.91 25.32
C MET A 1 42.23 -32.47 25.33
N GLN A 2 42.94 -31.53 24.71
CA GLN A 2 42.49 -30.13 24.61
C GLN A 2 41.40 -30.05 23.53
N ALA A 3 40.15 -29.79 23.94
CA ALA A 3 39.07 -29.47 23.01
C ALA A 3 39.45 -28.15 22.29
N LYS A 4 39.72 -28.22 20.98
CA LYS A 4 40.22 -27.08 20.21
C LYS A 4 39.15 -25.96 20.19
N PRO A 5 39.51 -24.70 20.47
CA PRO A 5 38.61 -23.53 20.42
C PRO A 5 38.07 -23.20 19.01
N LYS A 6 38.34 -24.06 18.02
CA LYS A 6 37.86 -23.91 16.64
C LYS A 6 36.36 -24.18 16.52
N ILE A 7 35.79 -25.14 17.26
CA ILE A 7 34.35 -25.48 17.16
C ILE A 7 33.47 -24.35 17.73
N LEU A 8 33.87 -23.74 18.84
CA LEU A 8 33.13 -22.61 19.43
C LEU A 8 33.18 -21.37 18.53
N ARG A 9 34.33 -21.09 17.90
CA ARG A 9 34.44 -20.02 16.89
C ARG A 9 33.62 -20.33 15.64
N ILE A 10 33.54 -21.59 15.20
CA ILE A 10 32.67 -22.00 14.10
C ILE A 10 31.19 -21.82 14.48
N LEU A 11 30.80 -22.13 15.72
CA LEU A 11 29.43 -21.92 16.22
C LEU A 11 29.09 -20.43 16.32
N VAL A 12 30.00 -19.59 16.82
CA VAL A 12 29.80 -18.14 16.91
C VAL A 12 29.82 -17.46 15.54
N VAL A 13 30.66 -17.92 14.62
CA VAL A 13 30.65 -17.41 13.24
C VAL A 13 29.43 -17.91 12.48
N ALA A 14 29.00 -19.17 12.67
CA ALA A 14 27.72 -19.65 12.16
C ALA A 14 26.55 -18.88 12.76
N LEU A 15 26.60 -18.52 14.04
CA LEU A 15 25.61 -17.69 14.73
C LEU A 15 25.57 -16.27 14.17
N ILE A 16 26.71 -15.64 13.93
CA ILE A 16 26.81 -14.29 13.33
C ILE A 16 26.39 -14.33 11.86
N VAL A 17 26.79 -15.34 11.10
CA VAL A 17 26.35 -15.56 9.72
C VAL A 17 24.84 -15.83 9.67
N SER A 18 24.28 -16.60 10.62
CA SER A 18 22.84 -16.80 10.78
C SER A 18 22.12 -15.53 11.25
N LEU A 19 22.78 -14.65 12.02
CA LEU A 19 22.25 -13.34 12.42
C LEU A 19 22.31 -12.31 11.27
N VAL A 20 23.28 -12.44 10.36
CA VAL A 20 23.51 -11.54 9.21
C VAL A 20 22.75 -12.01 7.96
N LEU A 21 22.44 -13.31 7.85
CA LEU A 21 21.76 -13.91 6.69
C LEU A 21 20.37 -14.50 7.03
N GLY A 22 19.86 -14.34 8.25
CA GLY A 22 18.66 -15.08 8.68
C GLY A 22 17.75 -14.25 9.59
N ALA A 23 16.72 -13.68 8.99
CA ALA A 23 15.47 -13.31 9.64
C ALA A 23 14.38 -13.24 8.54
N CYS A 24 13.53 -14.27 8.33
CA CYS A 24 12.11 -14.21 7.84
C CYS A 24 11.47 -15.58 7.46
N GLY A 25 10.27 -15.99 7.96
CA GLY A 25 9.48 -17.29 7.75
C GLY A 25 9.01 -18.23 8.93
N GLY A 26 7.73 -18.53 9.02
CA GLY A 26 7.15 -19.33 10.11
C GLY A 26 6.70 -20.72 9.62
N GLY A 27 6.89 -21.77 10.41
CA GLY A 27 6.42 -23.11 10.05
C GLY A 27 6.99 -24.23 10.92
N ASN A 28 6.12 -25.13 11.36
CA ASN A 28 6.35 -26.05 12.47
C ASN A 28 5.61 -27.38 12.26
N THR A 29 6.26 -28.51 12.52
CA THR A 29 5.68 -29.77 13.08
C THR A 29 6.74 -30.89 13.08
N GLY A 30 7.58 -30.86 14.10
CA GLY A 30 8.32 -32.03 14.57
C GLY A 30 9.03 -31.72 15.87
N LYS A 31 9.82 -32.68 16.38
CA LYS A 31 10.49 -32.55 17.66
C LYS A 31 11.95 -32.92 17.53
N THR A 32 12.80 -32.08 18.11
CA THR A 32 14.20 -32.43 18.35
C THR A 32 14.26 -33.71 19.19
N TRP A 33 15.01 -34.73 18.76
CA TRP A 33 15.07 -36.03 19.43
C TRP A 33 15.86 -35.98 20.74
N PHE A 34 16.98 -35.26 20.74
CA PHE A 34 17.77 -34.98 21.93
C PHE A 34 17.88 -33.48 22.08
N ASN A 35 17.50 -32.94 23.24
CA ASN A 35 17.66 -31.50 23.47
C ASN A 35 18.71 -31.29 24.55
N LEU A 36 19.89 -30.86 24.13
CA LEU A 36 21.01 -30.66 25.04
C LEU A 36 20.81 -29.35 25.84
N PRO A 37 21.17 -29.32 27.13
CA PRO A 37 21.12 -28.08 27.89
C PRO A 37 22.01 -27.02 27.24
N SER A 38 21.58 -25.75 27.31
CA SER A 38 22.40 -24.65 26.81
C SER A 38 23.73 -24.58 27.52
N ILE A 39 24.79 -24.33 26.76
CA ILE A 39 26.12 -24.07 27.31
C ILE A 39 26.09 -22.67 27.95
N PRO A 40 26.29 -22.54 29.27
CA PRO A 40 26.32 -21.23 29.91
C PRO A 40 27.62 -20.50 29.58
N VAL A 41 27.48 -19.32 29.01
CA VAL A 41 28.56 -18.37 28.74
C VAL A 41 28.35 -17.19 29.68
N ARG A 42 29.26 -16.96 30.62
CA ARG A 42 29.21 -15.75 31.45
C ARG A 42 29.99 -14.65 30.75
N VAL A 43 29.30 -13.57 30.42
CA VAL A 43 29.87 -12.39 29.79
C VAL A 43 30.11 -11.32 30.86
N GLN A 44 31.24 -10.64 30.80
CA GLN A 44 31.58 -9.52 31.67
C GLN A 44 31.25 -8.18 30.99
N SER A 45 31.21 -7.09 31.75
CA SER A 45 30.87 -5.75 31.23
C SER A 45 31.83 -5.24 30.13
N ASN A 46 33.04 -5.79 30.06
CA ASN A 46 34.05 -5.47 29.04
C ASN A 46 33.96 -6.35 27.78
N GLY A 47 32.95 -7.22 27.65
CA GLY A 47 32.81 -8.10 26.48
C GLY A 47 33.49 -9.47 26.60
N VAL A 48 34.34 -9.66 27.61
CA VAL A 48 35.06 -10.92 27.83
C VAL A 48 34.12 -11.99 28.33
N ALA A 49 34.14 -13.16 27.69
CA ALA A 49 33.34 -14.30 28.09
C ALA A 49 34.14 -15.42 28.73
N SER A 50 33.45 -16.18 29.56
CA SER A 50 33.95 -17.42 30.14
C SER A 50 32.91 -18.54 30.03
N VAL A 51 33.38 -19.75 29.75
CA VAL A 51 32.56 -20.96 29.65
C VAL A 51 33.10 -21.96 30.65
N PHE A 52 32.27 -22.42 31.58
CA PHE A 52 32.69 -23.29 32.70
C PHE A 52 33.93 -22.76 33.47
N GLY A 53 34.06 -21.44 33.57
CA GLY A 53 35.19 -20.77 34.23
C GLY A 53 36.42 -20.53 33.34
N PHE A 54 36.45 -21.06 32.11
CA PHE A 54 37.54 -20.83 31.17
C PHE A 54 37.27 -19.57 30.33
N ASN A 55 38.19 -18.61 30.37
CA ASN A 55 38.12 -17.40 29.55
C ASN A 55 38.30 -17.75 28.06
N ILE A 56 37.39 -17.30 27.22
CA ILE A 56 37.39 -17.53 25.76
C ILE A 56 37.66 -16.26 24.94
N GLY A 57 37.97 -15.15 25.61
CA GLY A 57 38.24 -13.85 25.02
C GLY A 57 36.98 -12.99 24.86
N PRO A 58 37.09 -11.83 24.18
CA PRO A 58 35.95 -10.98 23.88
C PRO A 58 35.02 -11.66 22.88
N VAL A 59 33.73 -11.72 23.18
CA VAL A 59 32.69 -12.28 22.31
C VAL A 59 31.56 -11.31 21.99
N LEU A 60 31.36 -10.28 22.83
CA LEU A 60 30.43 -9.18 22.59
C LEU A 60 31.16 -7.84 22.73
N GLN A 61 30.69 -6.84 21.99
CA GLN A 61 31.20 -5.47 22.15
C GLN A 61 30.61 -4.83 23.43
N PRO A 62 31.36 -3.98 24.14
CA PRO A 62 30.85 -3.29 25.33
C PRO A 62 29.58 -2.46 25.09
N SER A 63 29.46 -1.82 23.92
CA SER A 63 28.25 -1.07 23.51
C SER A 63 27.01 -1.96 23.45
N LEU A 64 27.13 -3.16 22.87
CA LEU A 64 26.03 -4.14 22.82
C LEU A 64 25.64 -4.63 24.22
N ILE A 65 26.61 -4.80 25.12
CA ILE A 65 26.30 -5.15 26.52
C ILE A 65 25.51 -4.02 27.18
N GLN A 66 25.90 -2.76 26.96
CA GLN A 66 25.17 -1.60 27.49
C GLN A 66 23.74 -1.52 26.94
N GLN A 67 23.54 -1.78 25.64
CA GLN A 67 22.20 -1.85 25.02
C GLN A 67 21.35 -2.96 25.63
N LEU A 68 21.91 -4.16 25.80
CA LEU A 68 21.21 -5.27 26.45
C LEU A 68 20.88 -4.94 27.92
N GLN A 69 21.78 -4.26 28.62
CA GLN A 69 21.55 -3.79 29.99
C GLN A 69 20.46 -2.72 30.08
N SER A 70 20.40 -1.76 29.15
CA SER A 70 19.32 -0.76 29.12
C SER A 70 17.95 -1.38 28.84
N ALA A 71 17.91 -2.49 28.11
CA ALA A 71 16.71 -3.32 27.94
C ALA A 71 16.46 -4.28 29.12
N ASN A 72 17.23 -4.18 30.21
CA ASN A 72 17.19 -5.09 31.36
C ASN A 72 17.35 -6.58 30.99
N VAL A 73 18.09 -6.88 29.92
CA VAL A 73 18.41 -8.24 29.49
C VAL A 73 19.60 -8.75 30.30
N GLN A 74 19.37 -9.79 31.10
CA GLN A 74 20.39 -10.45 31.93
C GLN A 74 20.73 -11.84 31.40
N LYS A 75 19.87 -12.41 30.54
CA LYS A 75 20.15 -13.66 29.82
C LYS A 75 19.65 -13.58 28.38
N LEU A 76 20.52 -13.87 27.43
CA LEU A 76 20.16 -14.16 26.05
C LEU A 76 20.45 -15.64 25.77
N GLU A 77 19.45 -16.41 25.38
CA GLU A 77 19.64 -17.82 25.05
C GLU A 77 19.29 -18.06 23.58
N ILE A 78 20.23 -18.61 22.82
CA ILE A 78 20.02 -18.93 21.40
C ILE A 78 20.07 -20.44 21.26
N ARG A 79 19.07 -21.03 20.61
CA ARG A 79 18.93 -22.48 20.48
C ARG A 79 18.62 -22.85 19.05
N ILE A 80 19.31 -23.86 18.54
CA ILE A 80 19.09 -24.44 17.23
C ILE A 80 18.45 -25.81 17.43
N GLY A 81 17.30 -26.03 16.81
CA GLY A 81 16.50 -27.25 16.96
C GLY A 81 15.78 -27.66 15.68
N TYR A 82 14.83 -28.57 15.82
CA TYR A 82 14.09 -29.15 14.71
C TYR A 82 13.27 -28.11 13.95
N ASN A 83 12.62 -27.20 14.70
CA ASN A 83 11.68 -26.22 14.18
C ASN A 83 12.34 -24.87 13.87
N GLY A 84 13.58 -24.63 14.32
CA GLY A 84 14.23 -23.37 14.01
C GLY A 84 15.47 -22.99 14.81
N ILE A 85 15.84 -21.72 14.69
CA ILE A 85 16.79 -21.01 15.55
C ILE A 85 15.99 -20.06 16.45
N HIS A 86 15.79 -20.48 17.69
CA HIS A 86 15.08 -19.78 18.75
C HIS A 86 15.99 -18.81 19.49
N VAL A 87 15.46 -17.62 19.80
CA VAL A 87 16.13 -16.65 20.65
C VAL A 87 15.22 -16.33 21.83
N TYR A 88 15.76 -16.39 23.03
CA TYR A 88 15.07 -16.07 24.26
C TYR A 88 15.75 -14.93 24.98
N ALA A 89 14.99 -13.91 25.37
CA ALA A 89 15.44 -12.84 26.25
C ALA A 89 14.83 -13.03 27.64
N ASN A 90 15.68 -13.17 28.67
CA ASN A 90 15.25 -13.44 30.04
C ASN A 90 14.27 -14.63 30.17
N GLY A 91 14.43 -15.64 29.32
CA GLY A 91 13.58 -16.84 29.31
C GLY A 91 12.23 -16.69 28.62
N ARG A 92 11.95 -15.53 27.98
CA ARG A 92 10.78 -15.28 27.14
C ARG A 92 11.16 -15.40 25.66
N ASP A 93 10.28 -16.01 24.87
CA ASP A 93 10.47 -16.19 23.42
C ASP A 93 10.49 -14.84 22.68
N LEU A 94 11.36 -14.74 21.70
CA LEU A 94 11.34 -13.71 20.65
C LEU A 94 10.90 -14.36 19.32
N PRO A 95 10.54 -13.55 18.31
CA PRO A 95 10.37 -14.06 16.95
C PRO A 95 11.63 -14.82 16.54
N TYR A 96 11.45 -15.99 15.93
CA TYR A 96 12.55 -16.93 15.72
C TYR A 96 12.61 -17.43 14.30
N ILE A 97 13.81 -17.82 13.84
CA ILE A 97 13.96 -18.35 12.49
C ILE A 97 13.33 -19.73 12.43
N SER A 98 12.19 -19.90 11.78
CA SER A 98 11.64 -21.24 11.61
C SER A 98 12.24 -21.96 10.39
N TRP A 99 12.12 -23.28 10.38
CA TRP A 99 12.44 -24.05 9.19
C TRP A 99 11.73 -25.40 9.18
N ASP A 100 11.60 -25.95 7.99
CA ASP A 100 11.21 -27.33 7.70
C ASP A 100 12.32 -28.06 6.92
N GLN A 101 12.08 -29.31 6.54
CA GLN A 101 13.06 -30.13 5.83
C GLN A 101 13.48 -29.51 4.49
N GLU A 102 12.53 -28.95 3.76
CA GLU A 102 12.74 -28.43 2.41
C GLU A 102 13.50 -27.10 2.45
N SER A 103 13.10 -26.18 3.31
CA SER A 103 13.77 -24.90 3.52
C SER A 103 15.21 -25.05 4.00
N VAL A 104 15.51 -26.05 4.81
CA VAL A 104 16.90 -26.35 5.20
C VAL A 104 17.70 -26.94 4.06
N ALA A 105 17.11 -27.77 3.20
CA ALA A 105 17.79 -28.24 2.00
C ALA A 105 18.13 -27.07 1.05
N THR A 106 17.22 -26.11 0.91
CA THR A 106 17.47 -24.85 0.17
C THR A 106 18.57 -24.02 0.83
N LEU A 107 18.52 -23.84 2.16
CA LEU A 107 19.57 -23.13 2.90
C LEU A 107 20.95 -23.79 2.72
N GLN A 108 21.02 -25.12 2.75
CA GLN A 108 22.28 -25.85 2.54
C GLN A 108 22.87 -25.53 1.16
N ASP A 109 22.05 -25.57 0.12
CA ASP A 109 22.45 -25.24 -1.25
C ASP A 109 22.97 -23.80 -1.35
N VAL A 110 22.20 -22.84 -0.82
CA VAL A 110 22.59 -21.42 -0.75
C VAL A 110 23.94 -21.24 -0.02
N LEU A 111 24.10 -21.83 1.17
CA LEU A 111 25.33 -21.74 1.97
C LEU A 111 26.56 -22.35 1.28
N THR A 112 26.38 -23.32 0.38
CA THR A 112 27.50 -23.88 -0.40
C THR A 112 27.91 -23.01 -1.57
N ARG A 113 27.01 -22.16 -2.07
CA ARG A 113 27.24 -21.26 -3.22
C ARG A 113 27.66 -19.86 -2.81
N LEU A 114 27.26 -19.41 -1.63
CA LEU A 114 27.60 -18.07 -1.14
C LEU A 114 29.12 -17.92 -0.97
N PRO A 115 29.74 -16.97 -1.69
CA PRO A 115 31.13 -16.63 -1.46
C PRO A 115 31.30 -15.99 -0.08
N ASN A 116 32.46 -16.17 0.53
CA ASN A 116 32.85 -15.50 1.78
C ASN A 116 32.05 -15.82 3.05
N VAL A 117 31.14 -16.81 3.03
CA VAL A 117 30.57 -17.34 4.27
C VAL A 117 31.62 -18.22 4.97
N PRO A 118 32.18 -17.81 6.11
CA PRO A 118 33.25 -18.58 6.73
C PRO A 118 32.69 -19.92 7.19
N ASN A 119 33.27 -21.01 6.69
CA ASN A 119 32.82 -22.38 6.94
C ASN A 119 31.42 -22.72 6.38
N GLY A 120 30.88 -21.98 5.40
CA GLY A 120 29.54 -22.23 4.83
C GLY A 120 29.29 -23.69 4.46
N ALA A 121 30.20 -24.32 3.71
CA ALA A 121 30.12 -25.74 3.36
C ALA A 121 30.17 -26.71 4.58
N THR A 122 30.82 -26.32 5.67
CA THR A 122 30.82 -27.11 6.91
C THR A 122 29.50 -26.92 7.66
N ILE A 123 29.00 -25.69 7.75
CA ILE A 123 27.69 -25.37 8.35
C ILE A 123 26.59 -26.15 7.62
N ALA A 124 26.57 -26.08 6.28
CA ALA A 124 25.62 -26.83 5.44
C ALA A 124 25.63 -28.33 5.77
N ARG A 125 26.80 -28.94 5.96
CA ARG A 125 26.90 -30.38 6.30
C ARG A 125 26.41 -30.73 7.70
N VAL A 126 26.50 -29.82 8.67
CA VAL A 126 26.09 -30.09 10.06
C VAL A 126 24.66 -29.68 10.38
N LEU A 127 24.03 -28.82 9.55
CA LEU A 127 22.65 -28.35 9.76
C LEU A 127 21.63 -29.48 10.03
N PRO A 128 21.59 -30.58 9.24
CA PRO A 128 20.64 -31.67 9.51
C PRO A 128 20.83 -32.28 10.91
N TRP A 129 22.07 -32.43 11.35
CA TRP A 129 22.39 -32.94 12.69
C TRP A 129 21.99 -31.97 13.79
N LEU A 130 22.19 -30.66 13.59
CA LEU A 130 21.78 -29.64 14.55
C LEU A 130 20.26 -29.63 14.78
N ARG A 131 19.48 -29.94 13.74
CA ARG A 131 18.02 -30.11 13.86
C ARG A 131 17.61 -31.34 14.66
N THR A 132 18.40 -32.41 14.61
CA THR A 132 18.11 -33.64 15.37
C THR A 132 18.56 -33.55 16.83
N ILE A 133 19.67 -32.86 17.11
CA ILE A 133 20.39 -32.91 18.41
C ILE A 133 20.20 -31.65 19.29
N GLY A 134 19.51 -30.61 18.83
CA GLY A 134 19.04 -29.52 19.69
C GLY A 134 20.11 -28.90 20.58
N THR A 135 20.82 -27.89 20.09
CA THR A 135 21.93 -27.27 20.84
C THR A 135 21.61 -25.84 21.20
N GLY A 136 22.18 -25.34 22.29
CA GLY A 136 21.96 -23.95 22.70
C GLY A 136 23.15 -23.33 23.42
N VAL A 137 23.17 -22.01 23.40
CA VAL A 137 24.14 -21.16 24.11
C VAL A 137 23.35 -20.15 24.93
N ALA A 138 23.63 -20.08 26.22
CA ALA A 138 23.01 -19.12 27.13
C ALA A 138 24.06 -18.08 27.58
N LEU A 139 23.98 -16.88 27.00
CA LEU A 139 24.77 -15.72 27.40
C LEU A 139 24.17 -15.13 28.67
N ASN A 140 24.90 -15.22 29.78
CA ASN A 140 24.56 -14.60 31.05
C ASN A 140 25.30 -13.27 31.14
N LEU A 141 24.54 -12.19 31.11
CA LEU A 141 25.02 -10.82 31.10
C LEU A 141 25.04 -10.27 32.53
N PRO A 142 25.94 -9.32 32.83
CA PRO A 142 25.88 -8.63 34.11
C PRO A 142 24.63 -7.73 34.16
N PRO A 143 23.93 -7.65 35.30
CA PRO A 143 22.79 -6.73 35.43
C PRO A 143 23.24 -5.28 35.22
N ALA A 144 22.30 -4.44 34.80
CA ALA A 144 22.51 -2.99 34.78
C ALA A 144 22.84 -2.47 36.19
N GLN A 145 23.52 -1.32 36.26
CA GLN A 145 23.87 -0.75 37.56
C GLN A 145 22.62 -0.45 38.38
N GLY A 146 22.54 -1.01 39.59
CA GLY A 146 21.38 -0.88 40.47
C GLY A 146 20.20 -1.81 40.16
N ALA A 147 20.26 -2.60 39.08
CA ALA A 147 19.24 -3.62 38.79
C ALA A 147 19.46 -4.87 39.64
N ALA A 148 18.37 -5.42 40.19
CA ALA A 148 18.40 -6.70 40.88
C ALA A 148 18.61 -7.85 39.88
N PRO A 149 19.31 -8.93 40.25
CA PRO A 149 19.33 -10.16 39.46
C PRO A 149 17.91 -10.68 39.22
N LEU A 150 17.58 -10.98 37.96
CA LEU A 150 16.28 -11.57 37.61
C LEU A 150 16.27 -13.08 37.93
N ASP A 151 15.14 -13.56 38.44
CA ASP A 151 14.86 -15.00 38.52
C ASP A 151 14.38 -15.50 37.15
N ILE A 152 15.33 -15.95 36.33
CA ILE A 152 15.06 -16.34 34.95
C ILE A 152 14.81 -17.85 34.91
N PRO A 153 13.62 -18.31 34.47
CA PRO A 153 13.30 -19.72 34.43
C PRO A 153 14.29 -20.48 33.53
N ARG A 154 14.56 -21.73 33.91
CA ARG A 154 15.27 -22.65 33.03
C ARG A 154 14.40 -22.96 31.82
N TRP A 155 15.04 -22.98 30.65
CA TRP A 155 14.39 -23.37 29.41
C TRP A 155 13.85 -24.80 29.52
N ARG A 156 12.61 -25.03 29.03
CA ARG A 156 11.84 -26.26 29.29
C ARG A 156 11.64 -27.15 28.05
N GLY A 157 12.08 -26.72 26.89
CA GLY A 157 11.78 -27.41 25.64
C GLY A 157 11.60 -26.43 24.50
N GLU A 158 11.70 -26.95 23.28
CA GLU A 158 11.50 -26.15 22.06
C GLU A 158 10.05 -25.68 22.05
N THR A 159 9.89 -24.37 22.03
CA THR A 159 8.62 -23.65 21.95
C THR A 159 8.26 -23.44 20.49
N THR A 160 6.99 -23.25 20.24
CA THR A 160 6.45 -23.04 18.90
C THR A 160 5.43 -21.94 19.03
N VAL A 161 5.32 -21.07 18.03
CA VAL A 161 4.35 -19.98 18.05
C VAL A 161 2.94 -20.53 18.28
N SER A 162 2.15 -19.78 19.04
CA SER A 162 0.75 -20.11 19.25
C SER A 162 -0.01 -19.83 17.95
N PRO A 163 -0.78 -20.77 17.39
CA PRO A 163 -1.57 -20.52 16.19
C PRO A 163 -2.53 -19.35 16.40
N GLU A 164 -2.51 -18.38 15.49
CA GLU A 164 -3.38 -17.20 15.50
C GLU A 164 -4.22 -17.18 14.21
N SER A 165 -5.48 -16.78 14.35
CA SER A 165 -6.40 -16.56 13.23
C SER A 165 -7.06 -15.20 13.43
N PRO A 166 -6.46 -14.13 12.87
CA PRO A 166 -7.01 -12.78 12.92
C PRO A 166 -8.40 -12.77 12.29
N ALA A 167 -9.33 -12.02 12.89
CA ALA A 167 -10.68 -11.86 12.36
C ALA A 167 -10.70 -10.97 11.09
N GLU A 168 -9.76 -10.03 10.99
CA GLU A 168 -9.70 -9.03 9.94
C GLU A 168 -8.26 -8.85 9.43
N THR A 169 -8.12 -8.44 8.18
CA THR A 169 -6.83 -8.04 7.59
C THR A 169 -6.42 -6.69 8.16
N THR A 170 -5.26 -6.62 8.78
CA THR A 170 -4.72 -5.36 9.35
C THR A 170 -3.87 -4.60 8.33
N ILE A 171 -3.12 -5.32 7.50
CA ILE A 171 -2.25 -4.77 6.46
C ILE A 171 -2.49 -5.56 5.16
N GLY A 172 -2.81 -4.88 4.06
CA GLY A 172 -3.16 -5.51 2.78
C GLY A 172 -4.66 -5.81 2.62
N PRO A 173 -5.06 -6.70 1.69
CA PRO A 173 -4.21 -7.64 0.95
C PRO A 173 -3.36 -6.95 -0.13
N PHE A 174 -2.09 -7.35 -0.23
CA PHE A 174 -1.21 -6.96 -1.32
C PHE A 174 -0.69 -8.19 -2.05
N ASN A 175 -0.72 -8.16 -3.37
CA ASN A 175 0.03 -9.09 -4.20
C ASN A 175 0.81 -8.30 -5.25
N ILE A 176 2.10 -8.08 -4.99
CA ILE A 176 3.02 -7.51 -5.97
C ILE A 176 3.63 -8.68 -6.70
N ALA A 177 3.11 -9.01 -7.88
CA ALA A 177 3.54 -10.19 -8.62
C ALA A 177 4.90 -10.01 -9.31
N SER A 178 5.38 -8.77 -9.48
CA SER A 178 6.73 -8.54 -9.96
C SER A 178 7.32 -7.15 -9.63
N LEU A 179 8.08 -7.06 -8.52
CA LEU A 179 9.10 -6.02 -8.35
C LEU A 179 10.37 -6.46 -9.08
N VAL A 180 10.72 -5.80 -10.18
CA VAL A 180 11.87 -6.18 -11.02
C VAL A 180 13.06 -5.29 -10.70
N PHE A 181 14.24 -5.88 -10.55
CA PHE A 181 15.50 -5.13 -10.55
C PHE A 181 16.26 -5.37 -11.85
N ASP A 182 16.65 -4.28 -12.52
CA ASP A 182 17.50 -4.33 -13.71
C ASP A 182 18.95 -4.73 -13.34
N PRO A 183 19.82 -5.04 -14.32
CA PRO A 183 21.23 -5.37 -14.05
C PRO A 183 22.04 -4.26 -13.37
N GLN A 184 21.53 -3.03 -13.33
CA GLN A 184 22.13 -1.88 -12.66
C GLN A 184 21.59 -1.68 -11.23
N GLY A 185 20.61 -2.49 -10.82
CA GLY A 185 19.97 -2.47 -9.51
C GLY A 185 18.85 -1.46 -9.36
N ASN A 186 18.36 -0.89 -10.46
CA ASN A 186 17.20 -0.01 -10.41
C ASN A 186 15.92 -0.84 -10.38
N ALA A 187 14.98 -0.44 -9.52
CA ALA A 187 13.68 -1.08 -9.45
C ALA A 187 12.74 -0.62 -10.57
N ILE A 188 11.93 -1.56 -11.04
CA ILE A 188 10.84 -1.38 -11.98
C ILE A 188 9.63 -2.08 -11.37
N ILE A 189 8.51 -1.38 -11.26
CA ILE A 189 7.24 -1.90 -10.77
C ILE A 189 6.26 -1.82 -11.94
N GLU A 190 5.70 -2.95 -12.37
CA GLU A 190 4.75 -2.99 -13.50
C GLU A 190 5.26 -2.33 -14.80
N GLY A 191 6.54 -2.51 -15.11
CA GLY A 191 7.16 -1.90 -16.29
C GLY A 191 7.40 -0.39 -16.18
N VAL A 192 7.12 0.21 -15.01
CA VAL A 192 7.39 1.61 -14.70
C VAL A 192 8.64 1.70 -13.83
N PRO A 193 9.71 2.38 -14.28
CA PRO A 193 10.88 2.61 -13.45
C PRO A 193 10.51 3.35 -12.17
N VAL A 194 11.04 2.92 -11.03
CA VAL A 194 10.76 3.59 -9.74
C VAL A 194 11.17 5.05 -9.78
N SER A 195 12.22 5.43 -10.52
CA SER A 195 12.59 6.83 -10.71
C SER A 195 11.48 7.68 -11.35
N THR A 196 10.66 7.08 -12.22
CA THR A 196 9.49 7.76 -12.80
C THR A 196 8.39 7.93 -11.76
N LEU A 197 8.17 6.92 -10.90
CA LEU A 197 7.25 7.02 -9.76
C LEU A 197 7.72 8.07 -8.74
N GLU A 198 9.01 8.12 -8.43
CA GLU A 198 9.59 9.12 -7.52
C GLU A 198 9.37 10.55 -8.04
N GLN A 199 9.57 10.76 -9.35
CA GLN A 199 9.29 12.04 -10.01
C GLN A 199 7.80 12.38 -9.94
N ALA A 200 6.93 11.42 -10.23
CA ALA A 200 5.47 11.61 -10.20
C ALA A 200 4.94 11.90 -8.80
N LEU A 201 5.45 11.22 -7.78
CA LEU A 201 5.02 11.34 -6.39
C LEU A 201 5.76 12.46 -5.64
N GLY A 202 6.84 13.00 -6.20
CA GLY A 202 7.71 13.97 -5.53
C GLY A 202 8.40 13.41 -4.28
N MET A 203 8.52 12.09 -4.17
CA MET A 203 9.10 11.39 -3.01
C MET A 203 10.15 10.39 -3.44
N ALA A 204 11.25 10.29 -2.68
CA ALA A 204 12.26 9.26 -2.91
C ALA A 204 11.78 7.91 -2.36
N LEU A 205 11.88 6.87 -3.18
CA LEU A 205 11.56 5.48 -2.84
C LEU A 205 12.89 4.71 -2.83
N PRO A 206 13.39 4.27 -1.65
CA PRO A 206 14.69 3.62 -1.53
C PRO A 206 14.68 2.16 -2.03
N LEU A 207 14.13 1.91 -3.22
CA LEU A 207 14.05 0.61 -3.88
C LEU A 207 15.20 0.49 -4.89
N ARG A 208 16.42 0.32 -4.38
CA ARG A 208 17.60 0.09 -5.20
C ARG A 208 18.46 -1.00 -4.59
N LEU A 209 18.91 -1.94 -5.41
CA LEU A 209 19.89 -2.94 -5.01
C LEU A 209 21.29 -2.46 -5.41
N ASP A 210 22.25 -2.61 -4.50
CA ASP A 210 23.63 -2.31 -4.84
C ASP A 210 24.24 -3.45 -5.71
N PRO A 211 25.24 -3.15 -6.55
CA PRO A 211 25.84 -4.13 -7.45
C PRO A 211 26.45 -5.35 -6.73
N ASN A 212 26.92 -5.21 -5.48
CA ASN A 212 27.48 -6.35 -4.75
C ASN A 212 26.36 -7.29 -4.32
N THR A 213 25.22 -6.77 -3.86
CA THR A 213 24.03 -7.56 -3.53
C THR A 213 23.49 -8.29 -4.76
N LEU A 214 23.38 -7.61 -5.91
CA LEU A 214 23.01 -8.28 -7.16
C LEU A 214 24.01 -9.37 -7.56
N GLY A 215 25.30 -9.10 -7.45
CA GLY A 215 26.34 -10.10 -7.74
C GLY A 215 26.28 -11.32 -6.79
N LEU A 216 25.94 -11.11 -5.52
CA LEU A 216 25.72 -12.18 -4.55
C LEU A 216 24.48 -13.02 -4.90
N LEU A 217 23.36 -12.37 -5.21
CA LEU A 217 22.13 -13.02 -5.66
C LEU A 217 22.37 -13.86 -6.92
N GLN A 218 23.07 -13.31 -7.90
CA GLN A 218 23.47 -14.03 -9.11
C GLN A 218 24.40 -15.22 -8.78
N SER A 219 25.33 -15.08 -7.84
CA SER A 219 26.26 -16.17 -7.46
C SER A 219 25.57 -17.39 -6.86
N ILE A 220 24.42 -17.19 -6.21
CA ILE A 220 23.60 -18.30 -5.68
C ILE A 220 22.56 -18.80 -6.70
N GLY A 221 22.45 -18.14 -7.86
CA GLY A 221 21.47 -18.43 -8.89
C GLY A 221 20.07 -17.93 -8.53
N ALA A 222 19.96 -16.83 -7.78
CA ALA A 222 18.68 -16.21 -7.46
C ALA A 222 18.09 -15.53 -8.69
N GLU A 223 16.97 -16.04 -9.18
CA GLU A 223 16.17 -15.43 -10.24
C GLU A 223 15.02 -14.64 -9.64
N LYS A 224 14.36 -15.21 -8.61
CA LYS A 224 13.30 -14.55 -7.85
C LYS A 224 13.29 -14.90 -6.38
N VAL A 225 12.82 -13.96 -5.56
CA VAL A 225 12.51 -14.17 -4.15
C VAL A 225 11.06 -13.80 -3.88
N THR A 226 10.33 -14.68 -3.21
CA THR A 226 8.98 -14.37 -2.73
C THR A 226 9.01 -14.12 -1.23
N ILE A 227 8.29 -13.09 -0.78
CA ILE A 227 8.09 -12.73 0.61
C ILE A 227 6.58 -12.74 0.85
N ALA A 228 6.09 -13.57 1.77
CA ALA A 228 4.67 -13.71 2.05
C ALA A 228 4.38 -13.70 3.55
N THR A 229 3.54 -12.77 4.03
CA THR A 229 3.10 -12.77 5.43
C THR A 229 1.96 -13.77 5.65
N HIS A 230 1.88 -14.28 6.87
CA HIS A 230 0.77 -15.07 7.37
C HIS A 230 0.62 -14.82 8.88
N PRO A 231 -0.46 -15.28 9.53
CA PRO A 231 -0.72 -14.89 10.91
C PRO A 231 0.34 -15.17 11.95
N ASN A 232 1.24 -16.11 11.65
CA ASN A 232 2.28 -16.53 12.57
C ASN A 232 3.70 -16.46 11.97
N GLY A 233 3.92 -15.66 10.92
CA GLY A 233 5.24 -15.56 10.30
C GLY A 233 5.28 -14.91 8.92
N ILE A 234 6.48 -14.91 8.32
CA ILE A 234 6.77 -14.26 7.01
C ILE A 234 7.49 -15.23 6.07
N ASN A 235 6.79 -16.10 5.37
CA ASN A 235 7.44 -17.09 4.51
C ASN A 235 8.31 -16.47 3.41
N LEU A 236 9.45 -17.11 3.17
CA LEU A 236 10.38 -16.78 2.11
C LEU A 236 10.51 -17.94 1.13
N SER A 237 10.69 -17.63 -0.14
CA SER A 237 11.14 -18.61 -1.13
C SER A 237 12.18 -18.02 -2.06
N LEU A 238 13.06 -18.88 -2.56
CA LEU A 238 14.06 -18.58 -3.57
C LEU A 238 13.80 -19.49 -4.77
N ASN A 239 13.45 -18.92 -5.91
CA ASN A 239 13.07 -19.67 -7.12
C ASN A 239 12.02 -20.74 -6.81
N ASP A 240 10.95 -20.34 -6.11
CA ASP A 240 9.84 -21.21 -5.63
C ASP A 240 10.22 -22.28 -4.60
N ARG A 241 11.49 -22.38 -4.21
CA ARG A 241 11.93 -23.28 -3.14
C ARG A 241 11.85 -22.55 -1.81
N PRO A 242 11.19 -23.11 -0.78
CA PRO A 242 11.08 -22.44 0.51
C PRO A 242 12.47 -22.17 1.09
N LEU A 243 12.58 -21.05 1.80
CA LEU A 243 13.73 -20.67 2.61
C LEU A 243 13.35 -20.66 4.10
N PRO A 244 14.34 -20.73 5.01
CA PRO A 244 14.12 -20.55 6.43
C PRO A 244 13.62 -19.16 6.79
N GLY A 245 13.38 -19.02 8.10
CA GLY A 245 12.26 -18.35 8.70
C GLY A 245 12.39 -17.12 9.67
N ILE A 246 11.25 -16.66 10.24
CA ILE A 246 10.69 -15.79 11.28
C ILE A 246 9.26 -16.34 11.48
N ALA A 247 9.09 -17.13 12.51
CA ALA A 247 7.81 -17.35 13.14
C ALA A 247 7.60 -16.29 14.22
N TYR A 248 6.37 -15.85 14.38
CA TYR A 248 5.95 -15.01 15.49
C TYR A 248 4.53 -15.34 15.97
N ASP A 249 4.21 -14.82 17.13
CA ASP A 249 2.87 -14.68 17.69
C ASP A 249 2.80 -13.35 18.44
N SER A 250 1.60 -12.92 18.85
CA SER A 250 1.44 -11.63 19.53
C SER A 250 2.33 -11.49 20.77
N ALA A 251 2.57 -12.59 21.51
CA ALA A 251 3.40 -12.57 22.71
C ALA A 251 4.88 -12.29 22.40
N SER A 252 5.43 -12.98 21.40
CA SER A 252 6.82 -12.78 20.96
C SER A 252 7.04 -11.43 20.28
N LEU A 253 6.06 -10.92 19.52
CA LEU A 253 6.10 -9.58 18.94
C LEU A 253 6.07 -8.49 20.02
N ASN A 254 5.21 -8.62 21.03
CA ASN A 254 5.20 -7.71 22.18
C ASN A 254 6.55 -7.75 22.92
N GLN A 255 7.15 -8.93 23.07
CA GLN A 255 8.47 -9.07 23.66
C GLN A 255 9.56 -8.36 22.83
N LEU A 256 9.48 -8.42 21.51
CA LEU A 256 10.38 -7.70 20.61
C LEU A 256 10.22 -6.18 20.81
N LEU A 257 8.99 -5.68 20.89
CA LEU A 257 8.71 -4.26 21.10
C LEU A 257 9.21 -3.74 22.46
N GLU A 258 9.18 -4.56 23.52
CA GLU A 258 9.80 -4.21 24.81
C GLU A 258 11.32 -3.98 24.68
N LEU A 259 11.99 -4.69 23.77
CA LEU A 259 13.44 -4.60 23.58
C LEU A 259 13.84 -3.52 22.57
N ALA A 260 12.97 -3.21 21.60
CA ALA A 260 13.26 -2.33 20.47
C ALA A 260 13.88 -0.96 20.86
N PRO A 261 13.42 -0.24 21.92
CA PRO A 261 13.97 1.06 22.28
C PRO A 261 15.48 1.05 22.60
N ALA A 262 16.04 -0.10 22.99
CA ALA A 262 17.47 -0.23 23.28
C ALA A 262 18.33 -0.42 22.02
N PHE A 263 17.73 -0.80 20.90
CA PHE A 263 18.42 -1.14 19.66
C PHE A 263 18.10 -0.17 18.51
N VAL A 264 16.98 0.54 18.60
CA VAL A 264 16.52 1.50 17.61
C VAL A 264 16.76 2.91 18.14
N ALA A 265 17.85 3.53 17.67
CA ALA A 265 18.24 4.86 18.11
C ALA A 265 17.39 5.97 17.48
N ASP A 266 16.82 5.73 16.30
CA ASP A 266 15.96 6.68 15.58
C ASP A 266 14.53 6.63 16.15
N PRO A 267 14.04 7.72 16.76
CA PRO A 267 12.68 7.77 17.31
C PRO A 267 11.60 7.56 16.24
N ALA A 268 11.83 7.99 14.99
CA ALA A 268 10.86 7.82 13.91
C ALA A 268 10.71 6.34 13.54
N LEU A 269 11.83 5.64 13.34
CA LEU A 269 11.84 4.20 13.10
C LEU A 269 11.23 3.42 14.27
N LEU A 270 11.49 3.84 15.51
CA LEU A 270 10.90 3.20 16.69
C LEU A 270 9.37 3.35 16.70
N ALA A 271 8.85 4.54 16.40
CA ALA A 271 7.42 4.77 16.28
C ALA A 271 6.80 3.92 15.17
N THR A 272 7.44 3.87 13.99
CA THR A 272 6.99 2.99 12.90
C THR A 272 6.94 1.53 13.30
N LEU A 273 7.94 1.02 14.04
CA LEU A 273 7.92 -0.35 14.54
C LEU A 273 6.80 -0.58 15.55
N GLN A 274 6.56 0.37 16.45
CA GLN A 274 5.48 0.31 17.43
C GLN A 274 4.09 0.26 16.77
N ASP A 275 3.92 0.93 15.63
CA ASP A 275 2.67 0.92 14.87
C ASP A 275 2.52 -0.33 14.00
N LEU A 276 3.62 -0.80 13.37
CA LEU A 276 3.60 -1.88 12.38
C LEU A 276 3.60 -3.27 13.02
N VAL A 277 4.46 -3.50 14.02
CA VAL A 277 4.69 -4.84 14.58
C VAL A 277 3.40 -5.47 15.14
N PRO A 278 2.52 -4.76 15.88
CA PRO A 278 1.28 -5.33 16.37
C PRO A 278 0.29 -5.74 15.26
N GLN A 279 0.46 -5.19 14.06
CA GLN A 279 -0.40 -5.48 12.92
C GLN A 279 0.05 -6.72 12.15
N LEU A 280 1.28 -7.22 12.34
CA LEU A 280 1.82 -8.36 11.58
C LEU A 280 0.96 -9.64 11.64
N PRO A 281 0.29 -10.01 12.75
CA PRO A 281 -0.60 -11.16 12.76
C PRO A 281 -1.74 -11.06 11.75
N GLY A 282 -2.30 -9.87 11.49
CA GLY A 282 -3.35 -9.68 10.50
C GLY A 282 -2.86 -9.37 9.08
N ALA A 283 -1.54 -9.32 8.85
CA ALA A 283 -0.98 -8.86 7.59
C ALA A 283 -1.11 -9.90 6.48
N GLN A 284 -1.57 -9.46 5.30
CA GLN A 284 -1.68 -10.25 4.08
C GLN A 284 -0.89 -9.58 2.96
N ILE A 285 0.40 -9.87 2.90
CA ILE A 285 1.36 -9.30 1.96
C ILE A 285 1.99 -10.45 1.19
N SER A 286 2.00 -10.38 -0.13
CA SER A 286 2.77 -11.25 -1.00
C SER A 286 3.54 -10.38 -1.99
N VAL A 287 4.87 -10.47 -1.98
CA VAL A 287 5.75 -9.73 -2.89
C VAL A 287 6.68 -10.72 -3.57
N VAL A 288 6.67 -10.71 -4.90
CA VAL A 288 7.63 -11.44 -5.73
C VAL A 288 8.63 -10.43 -6.27
N VAL A 289 9.89 -10.64 -5.95
CA VAL A 289 11.02 -9.82 -6.41
C VAL A 289 11.79 -10.61 -7.47
N SER A 290 11.93 -10.02 -8.66
CA SER A 290 12.69 -10.57 -9.79
C SER A 290 14.06 -9.90 -9.91
N PHE A 291 15.09 -10.69 -10.15
CA PHE A 291 16.46 -10.23 -10.38
C PHE A 291 16.95 -10.48 -11.82
N THR A 292 16.08 -10.99 -12.70
CA THR A 292 16.41 -11.31 -14.09
C THR A 292 16.27 -10.11 -15.03
N GLY A 293 15.66 -9.02 -14.57
CA GLY A 293 15.25 -7.89 -15.40
C GLY A 293 13.93 -8.13 -16.14
N GLU A 294 13.31 -9.29 -15.98
CA GLU A 294 12.02 -9.64 -16.59
C GLU A 294 10.94 -9.81 -15.51
N ALA A 295 9.70 -9.48 -15.86
CA ALA A 295 8.56 -9.71 -14.98
C ALA A 295 8.25 -11.21 -14.86
N VAL A 296 7.95 -11.67 -13.65
CA VAL A 296 7.72 -13.10 -13.36
C VAL A 296 6.27 -13.50 -13.62
N ALA A 297 5.35 -12.54 -13.57
CA ALA A 297 3.93 -12.66 -13.90
C ALA A 297 3.37 -11.26 -14.20
N GLU A 298 2.19 -11.21 -14.84
CA GLU A 298 1.37 -10.00 -14.83
C GLU A 298 0.87 -9.77 -13.40
N THR A 299 1.08 -8.58 -12.84
CA THR A 299 0.50 -8.23 -11.54
C THR A 299 -0.88 -7.65 -11.75
N GLU A 300 -1.88 -8.29 -11.16
CA GLU A 300 -3.15 -7.62 -10.89
C GLU A 300 -2.97 -6.75 -9.64
N LEU A 301 -2.88 -5.43 -9.84
CA LEU A 301 -2.87 -4.51 -8.71
C LEU A 301 -4.24 -4.54 -8.03
N ALA A 302 -4.27 -5.04 -6.80
CA ALA A 302 -5.43 -4.88 -5.94
C ALA A 302 -5.78 -3.39 -5.81
N PRO A 303 -7.07 -3.02 -5.70
CA PRO A 303 -7.46 -1.65 -5.44
C PRO A 303 -6.71 -1.09 -4.23
N ILE A 304 -6.20 0.13 -4.36
CA ILE A 304 -5.56 0.85 -3.27
C ILE A 304 -6.62 1.14 -2.21
N SER A 305 -6.57 0.40 -1.12
CA SER A 305 -7.51 0.59 -0.01
C SER A 305 -7.07 1.77 0.83
N ILE A 306 -7.95 2.76 0.98
CA ILE A 306 -7.75 3.93 1.83
C ILE A 306 -8.84 3.92 2.88
N SER A 307 -8.51 3.92 4.17
CA SER A 307 -9.49 4.20 5.24
C SER A 307 -9.37 5.65 5.70
N VAL A 308 -10.50 6.31 5.81
CA VAL A 308 -10.64 7.59 6.51
C VAL A 308 -11.03 7.27 7.94
N GLU A 309 -10.19 7.68 8.89
CA GLU A 309 -10.45 7.49 10.31
C GLU A 309 -11.46 8.54 10.83
N PRO A 310 -12.14 8.30 11.97
CA PRO A 310 -13.10 9.26 12.53
C PRO A 310 -12.51 10.63 12.85
N ASP A 311 -11.19 10.72 13.04
CA ASP A 311 -10.47 11.97 13.29
C ASP A 311 -10.05 12.70 12.00
N GLY A 312 -10.29 12.11 10.82
CA GLY A 312 -9.93 12.65 9.51
C GLY A 312 -8.51 12.31 9.03
N SER A 313 -7.78 11.49 9.77
CA SER A 313 -6.53 10.89 9.29
C SER A 313 -6.80 9.81 8.24
N LEU A 314 -5.80 9.54 7.40
CA LEU A 314 -5.89 8.52 6.34
C LEU A 314 -4.94 7.38 6.62
N ARG A 315 -5.41 6.15 6.38
CA ARG A 315 -4.54 4.98 6.25
C ARG A 315 -4.66 4.41 4.85
N ALA A 316 -3.54 4.10 4.21
CA ALA A 316 -3.53 3.27 3.02
C ALA A 316 -3.15 1.85 3.42
N PHE A 317 -4.00 0.88 3.10
CA PHE A 317 -3.81 -0.54 3.40
C PHE A 317 -3.48 -0.81 4.88
N GLY A 318 -4.12 -0.06 5.79
CA GLY A 318 -3.90 -0.14 7.24
C GLY A 318 -2.73 0.70 7.77
N LEU A 319 -1.88 1.24 6.90
CA LEU A 319 -0.72 2.04 7.28
C LEU A 319 -1.03 3.54 7.21
N PRO A 320 -0.63 4.35 8.21
CA PRO A 320 -0.83 5.79 8.18
C PRO A 320 -0.05 6.41 7.00
N VAL A 321 -0.71 7.25 6.19
CA VAL A 321 -0.07 7.93 5.04
C VAL A 321 0.22 9.41 5.29
N VAL A 322 -0.52 10.04 6.22
CA VAL A 322 -0.31 11.43 6.62
C VAL A 322 -0.36 11.53 8.14
N PRO A 323 0.56 12.29 8.77
CA PRO A 323 0.61 12.42 10.23
C PRO A 323 -0.49 13.33 10.79
N GLU A 324 -1.13 14.14 9.95
CA GLU A 324 -2.18 15.08 10.35
C GLU A 324 -3.50 14.75 9.65
N PRO A 325 -4.66 15.00 10.30
CA PRO A 325 -5.96 14.90 9.65
C PRO A 325 -6.05 15.78 8.41
N VAL A 326 -6.41 15.18 7.28
CA VAL A 326 -6.55 15.89 6.00
C VAL A 326 -8.02 15.99 5.56
N VAL A 327 -8.90 15.16 6.11
CA VAL A 327 -10.35 15.23 5.85
C VAL A 327 -11.01 16.02 6.98
N PRO A 328 -11.63 17.19 6.70
CA PRO A 328 -12.30 17.98 7.72
C PRO A 328 -13.47 17.21 8.38
N ALA A 329 -13.66 17.42 9.69
CA ALA A 329 -14.70 16.73 10.45
C ALA A 329 -16.13 17.02 9.93
N ASP A 330 -16.39 18.23 9.43
CA ASP A 330 -17.69 18.57 8.84
C ASP A 330 -17.94 17.83 7.52
N VAL A 331 -16.88 17.56 6.74
CA VAL A 331 -16.96 16.72 5.53
C VAL A 331 -17.30 15.29 5.93
N ILE A 332 -16.64 14.72 6.93
CA ILE A 332 -16.95 13.36 7.43
C ILE A 332 -18.42 13.28 7.86
N GLN A 333 -18.90 14.26 8.63
CA GLN A 333 -20.30 14.31 9.08
C GLN A 333 -21.28 14.39 7.91
N LYS A 334 -20.99 15.19 6.88
CA LYS A 334 -21.83 15.29 5.67
C LYS A 334 -21.83 13.98 4.88
N LEU A 335 -20.69 13.31 4.74
CA LEU A 335 -20.61 11.99 4.09
C LEU A 335 -21.36 10.92 4.88
N GLN A 336 -21.30 10.95 6.21
CA GLN A 336 -22.09 10.08 7.08
C GLN A 336 -23.59 10.38 6.97
N ALA A 337 -24.00 11.65 6.88
CA ALA A 337 -25.39 12.05 6.66
C ALA A 337 -25.91 11.56 5.29
N ALA A 338 -25.05 11.52 4.27
CA ALA A 338 -25.34 10.89 2.98
C ALA A 338 -25.30 9.34 3.00
N ASN A 339 -25.05 8.73 4.17
CA ASN A 339 -24.83 7.29 4.35
C ASN A 339 -23.77 6.72 3.37
N LEU A 340 -22.72 7.50 3.09
CA LEU A 340 -21.60 7.06 2.29
C LEU A 340 -20.63 6.29 3.18
N GLN A 341 -20.45 5.00 2.89
CA GLN A 341 -19.56 4.11 3.62
C GLN A 341 -18.34 3.71 2.79
N ARG A 342 -18.50 3.62 1.46
CA ARG A 342 -17.40 3.38 0.52
C ARG A 342 -17.51 4.25 -0.72
N LEU A 343 -16.37 4.72 -1.21
CA LEU A 343 -16.21 5.36 -2.50
C LEU A 343 -15.13 4.61 -3.28
N ARG A 344 -15.52 3.98 -4.38
CA ARG A 344 -14.59 3.36 -5.32
C ARG A 344 -14.33 4.28 -6.49
N VAL A 345 -13.08 4.48 -6.83
CA VAL A 345 -12.64 5.30 -7.96
C VAL A 345 -11.73 4.45 -8.83
N GLN A 346 -12.10 4.26 -10.07
CA GLN A 346 -11.30 3.54 -11.06
C GLN A 346 -10.99 4.45 -12.24
N VAL A 347 -9.70 4.68 -12.47
CA VAL A 347 -9.20 5.36 -13.66
C VAL A 347 -8.63 4.30 -14.59
N ALA A 348 -9.13 4.23 -15.81
CA ALA A 348 -8.70 3.31 -16.85
C ALA A 348 -8.29 4.08 -18.11
N SER A 349 -7.83 3.36 -19.12
CA SER A 349 -7.45 3.97 -20.41
C SER A 349 -8.62 4.68 -21.10
N ASP A 350 -9.85 4.25 -20.84
CA ASP A 350 -11.08 4.68 -21.50
C ASP A 350 -12.00 5.55 -20.63
N GLY A 351 -11.73 5.68 -19.33
CA GLY A 351 -12.59 6.49 -18.47
C GLY A 351 -12.25 6.51 -16.98
N LEU A 352 -12.98 7.37 -16.28
CA LEU A 352 -13.09 7.49 -14.83
C LEU A 352 -14.46 6.94 -14.41
N PHE A 353 -14.41 5.85 -13.66
CA PHE A 353 -15.57 5.17 -13.13
C PHE A 353 -15.60 5.36 -11.61
N ILE A 354 -16.74 5.80 -11.08
CA ILE A 354 -16.88 6.07 -9.66
C ILE A 354 -18.11 5.31 -9.17
N ALA A 355 -18.02 4.64 -8.02
CA ALA A 355 -19.16 4.04 -7.35
C ALA A 355 -19.20 4.45 -5.88
N ALA A 356 -20.40 4.72 -5.40
CA ALA A 356 -20.68 5.04 -4.01
C ALA A 356 -21.50 3.92 -3.40
N ASN A 357 -20.93 3.24 -2.40
CA ASN A 357 -21.44 1.98 -1.87
C ASN A 357 -21.59 0.96 -3.03
N GLU A 358 -22.81 0.45 -3.27
CA GLU A 358 -23.10 -0.54 -4.32
C GLU A 358 -23.50 0.09 -5.69
N GLN A 359 -23.63 1.42 -5.77
CA GLN A 359 -24.22 2.08 -6.95
C GLN A 359 -23.17 2.90 -7.72
N THR A 360 -23.13 2.70 -9.04
CA THR A 360 -22.30 3.49 -9.95
C THR A 360 -22.82 4.93 -10.04
N LEU A 361 -21.91 5.90 -10.01
CA LEU A 361 -22.16 7.32 -10.27
C LEU A 361 -21.97 7.63 -11.76
N PRO A 362 -22.39 8.80 -12.26
CA PRO A 362 -22.10 9.20 -13.64
C PRO A 362 -20.62 9.01 -13.97
N THR A 363 -20.34 8.34 -15.09
CA THR A 363 -18.98 7.97 -15.48
C THR A 363 -18.46 8.95 -16.52
N ILE A 364 -17.16 9.20 -16.52
CA ILE A 364 -16.53 10.06 -17.52
C ILE A 364 -15.70 9.18 -18.43
N THR A 365 -15.91 9.26 -19.72
CA THR A 365 -15.18 8.48 -20.73
C THR A 365 -14.48 9.40 -21.71
N TRP A 366 -13.39 8.90 -22.28
CA TRP A 366 -12.53 9.64 -23.21
C TRP A 366 -11.91 8.70 -24.24
N THR A 367 -11.36 9.29 -25.29
CA THR A 367 -10.51 8.59 -26.27
C THR A 367 -9.05 8.92 -26.02
N ASP A 368 -8.13 8.18 -26.62
CA ASP A 368 -6.69 8.49 -26.53
C ASP A 368 -6.36 9.91 -27.00
N GLU A 369 -7.02 10.35 -28.07
CA GLU A 369 -6.86 11.70 -28.61
C GLU A 369 -7.41 12.75 -27.64
N SER A 370 -8.59 12.51 -27.07
CA SER A 370 -9.23 13.47 -26.17
C SER A 370 -8.53 13.55 -24.82
N LEU A 371 -8.01 12.44 -24.28
CA LEU A 371 -7.19 12.42 -23.07
C LEU A 371 -5.86 13.17 -23.26
N THR A 372 -5.23 13.03 -24.43
CA THR A 372 -4.00 13.77 -24.76
C THR A 372 -4.28 15.27 -24.83
N ARG A 373 -5.42 15.67 -25.41
CA ARG A 373 -5.88 17.06 -25.36
C ARG A 373 -6.09 17.53 -23.93
N LEU A 374 -6.81 16.76 -23.10
CA LEU A 374 -7.09 17.08 -21.69
C LEU A 374 -5.82 17.23 -20.85
N ALA A 375 -4.84 16.36 -21.03
CA ALA A 375 -3.54 16.45 -20.36
C ALA A 375 -2.78 17.74 -20.69
N GLY A 376 -2.85 18.19 -21.94
CA GLY A 376 -2.34 19.51 -22.34
C GLY A 376 -3.00 20.68 -21.62
N LEU A 377 -4.22 20.50 -21.08
CA LEU A 377 -4.96 21.51 -20.31
C LEU A 377 -4.52 21.54 -18.84
N VAL A 378 -4.42 20.35 -18.22
CA VAL A 378 -4.23 20.23 -16.77
C VAL A 378 -2.80 20.58 -16.36
N GLY A 379 -1.79 20.23 -17.17
CA GLY A 379 -0.38 20.49 -16.84
C GLY A 379 -0.10 21.96 -16.48
N PRO A 380 -0.39 22.92 -17.37
CA PRO A 380 -0.17 24.35 -17.09
C PRO A 380 -1.01 24.91 -15.94
N LEU A 381 -2.25 24.41 -15.74
CA LEU A 381 -3.14 24.90 -14.68
C LEU A 381 -2.74 24.39 -13.29
N ALA A 382 -2.15 23.19 -13.21
CA ALA A 382 -1.73 22.58 -11.96
C ALA A 382 -0.24 22.82 -11.65
N ASP A 383 0.47 23.63 -12.44
CA ASP A 383 1.93 23.81 -12.37
C ASP A 383 2.70 22.47 -12.46
N VAL A 384 2.14 21.50 -13.19
CA VAL A 384 2.73 20.18 -13.39
C VAL A 384 3.47 20.16 -14.72
N SER A 385 4.72 19.70 -14.70
CA SER A 385 5.52 19.62 -15.91
C SER A 385 4.89 18.67 -16.96
N PRO A 386 5.02 18.95 -18.27
CA PRO A 386 4.48 18.09 -19.32
C PRO A 386 4.95 16.63 -19.24
N ASP A 387 6.19 16.41 -18.79
CA ASP A 387 6.77 15.07 -18.63
C ASP A 387 6.09 14.29 -17.51
N LEU A 388 5.72 14.94 -16.40
CA LEU A 388 4.98 14.31 -15.30
C LEU A 388 3.56 13.95 -15.72
N VAL A 389 2.87 14.84 -16.43
CA VAL A 389 1.52 14.55 -16.95
C VAL A 389 1.58 13.36 -17.92
N THR A 390 2.56 13.35 -18.83
CA THR A 390 2.74 12.25 -19.78
C THR A 390 3.04 10.93 -19.07
N SER A 391 3.92 10.96 -18.06
CA SER A 391 4.24 9.77 -17.26
C SER A 391 3.03 9.25 -16.50
N ALA A 392 2.24 10.15 -15.89
CA ALA A 392 1.02 9.78 -15.17
C ALA A 392 -0.03 9.17 -16.12
N LEU A 393 -0.20 9.73 -17.32
CA LEU A 393 -1.06 9.17 -18.36
C LEU A 393 -0.60 7.78 -18.80
N ASP A 394 0.70 7.59 -19.01
CA ASP A 394 1.26 6.29 -19.41
C ASP A 394 1.02 5.23 -18.34
N ILE A 395 1.13 5.59 -17.06
CA ILE A 395 0.80 4.69 -15.93
C ILE A 395 -0.69 4.32 -16.00
N VAL A 396 -1.59 5.30 -16.04
CA VAL A 396 -3.04 5.06 -16.13
C VAL A 396 -3.40 4.19 -17.34
N ARG A 397 -2.77 4.42 -18.49
CA ARG A 397 -3.00 3.63 -19.72
C ARG A 397 -2.53 2.19 -19.60
N ARG A 398 -1.43 1.93 -18.88
CA ARG A 398 -0.83 0.59 -18.78
C ARG A 398 -1.44 -0.24 -17.67
N THR A 399 -1.64 0.35 -16.50
CA THR A 399 -2.00 -0.40 -15.29
C THR A 399 -3.45 -0.15 -14.87
N GLY A 400 -4.05 0.97 -15.28
CA GLY A 400 -5.19 1.53 -14.58
C GLY A 400 -4.84 1.87 -13.12
N ILE A 401 -5.75 2.57 -12.45
CA ILE A 401 -5.65 2.84 -11.01
C ILE A 401 -7.03 2.60 -10.41
N SER A 402 -7.11 1.70 -9.44
CA SER A 402 -8.33 1.47 -8.66
C SER A 402 -8.06 1.89 -7.22
N LEU A 403 -8.96 2.69 -6.66
CA LEU A 403 -8.95 3.17 -5.28
C LEU A 403 -10.25 2.71 -4.61
N ASP A 404 -10.16 2.19 -3.40
CA ASP A 404 -11.32 1.89 -2.54
C ASP A 404 -11.19 2.68 -1.24
N VAL A 405 -11.97 3.74 -1.12
CA VAL A 405 -12.00 4.63 0.04
C VAL A 405 -13.10 4.18 0.98
N GLN A 406 -12.73 3.74 2.18
CA GLN A 406 -13.62 3.36 3.27
C GLN A 406 -13.80 4.55 4.22
N LEU A 407 -15.04 4.85 4.57
CA LEU A 407 -15.41 5.96 5.44
C LEU A 407 -15.94 5.45 6.79
N PRO A 408 -15.84 6.25 7.86
CA PRO A 408 -16.39 5.89 9.16
C PRO A 408 -17.90 5.68 9.09
N LEU A 409 -18.38 4.55 9.60
CA LEU A 409 -19.82 4.26 9.64
C LEU A 409 -20.58 5.32 10.45
N ALA A 410 -21.74 5.72 9.94
CA ALA A 410 -22.70 6.50 10.71
C ALA A 410 -23.26 5.67 11.88
N GLU A 411 -23.63 6.33 12.98
CA GLU A 411 -24.17 5.64 14.16
C GLU A 411 -25.45 4.86 13.80
N GLY A 412 -25.45 3.56 14.12
CA GLY A 412 -26.58 2.66 13.82
C GLY A 412 -26.67 2.17 12.37
N ALA A 413 -25.75 2.56 11.48
CA ALA A 413 -25.70 2.04 10.11
C ALA A 413 -25.13 0.61 10.08
N THR A 414 -25.68 -0.23 9.19
CA THR A 414 -25.12 -1.54 8.90
C THR A 414 -24.04 -1.42 7.81
N PRO A 415 -22.90 -2.14 7.94
CA PRO A 415 -21.90 -2.20 6.87
C PRO A 415 -22.51 -2.68 5.56
N VAL A 416 -22.19 -1.99 4.46
CA VAL A 416 -22.60 -2.39 3.11
C VAL A 416 -21.58 -3.34 2.50
N GLU A 417 -22.04 -4.45 1.91
CA GLU A 417 -21.19 -5.35 1.11
C GLU A 417 -21.10 -4.81 -0.32
N VAL A 418 -19.90 -4.58 -0.83
CA VAL A 418 -19.73 -3.97 -2.17
C VAL A 418 -19.22 -5.02 -3.16
N PRO A 419 -19.82 -5.12 -4.38
CA PRO A 419 -19.32 -5.99 -5.44
C PRO A 419 -17.86 -5.70 -5.79
N ALA A 420 -17.11 -6.71 -6.25
CA ALA A 420 -15.68 -6.57 -6.57
C ALA A 420 -15.41 -5.54 -7.68
N GLU A 421 -16.33 -5.38 -8.63
CA GLU A 421 -16.18 -4.50 -9.79
C GLU A 421 -17.21 -3.36 -9.78
N ILE A 422 -16.85 -2.24 -10.40
CA ILE A 422 -17.79 -1.15 -10.68
C ILE A 422 -18.56 -1.56 -11.94
N ASP A 423 -19.89 -1.50 -11.89
CA ASP A 423 -20.69 -1.64 -13.10
C ASP A 423 -20.38 -0.46 -14.01
N ARG A 424 -19.71 -0.73 -15.13
CA ARG A 424 -19.32 0.29 -16.12
C ARG A 424 -20.41 0.54 -17.15
N THR A 425 -21.46 -0.27 -17.15
CA THR A 425 -22.56 -0.14 -18.08
C THR A 425 -23.59 0.82 -17.50
N MET A 426 -24.00 1.78 -18.32
CA MET A 426 -25.17 2.62 -18.05
C MET A 426 -26.26 2.13 -19.00
N GLU A 427 -27.43 1.76 -18.48
CA GLU A 427 -28.53 1.39 -19.36
C GLU A 427 -28.97 2.64 -20.15
N PRO A 428 -29.00 2.58 -21.49
CA PRO A 428 -29.57 3.67 -22.26
C PRO A 428 -31.05 3.81 -21.87
N PRO A 429 -31.53 5.05 -21.69
CA PRO A 429 -32.88 5.28 -21.20
C PRO A 429 -33.91 4.70 -22.15
N SER A 430 -34.93 4.03 -21.60
CA SER A 430 -36.12 3.69 -22.37
C SER A 430 -36.91 4.97 -22.67
N LEU A 431 -37.09 5.26 -23.95
CA LEU A 431 -37.86 6.41 -24.44
C LEU A 431 -39.32 6.05 -24.79
N ASP A 432 -39.76 4.83 -24.45
CA ASP A 432 -41.09 4.34 -24.80
C ASP A 432 -42.20 5.20 -24.18
N GLY A 433 -42.97 5.87 -25.04
CA GLY A 433 -44.09 6.73 -24.63
C GLY A 433 -43.71 8.13 -24.13
N PHE A 434 -42.44 8.53 -24.27
CA PHE A 434 -41.94 9.83 -23.81
C PHE A 434 -41.52 10.73 -24.97
N THR A 435 -41.83 12.04 -24.89
CA THR A 435 -41.30 13.05 -25.82
C THR A 435 -40.15 13.79 -25.13
N PRO A 436 -38.92 13.67 -25.61
CA PRO A 436 -37.77 14.23 -24.92
C PRO A 436 -37.83 15.76 -24.89
N PRO A 437 -37.44 16.40 -23.77
CA PRO A 437 -37.29 17.85 -23.73
C PRO A 437 -36.16 18.28 -24.68
N VAL A 438 -36.38 19.35 -25.44
CA VAL A 438 -35.42 19.87 -26.43
C VAL A 438 -34.93 21.26 -25.99
N LEU A 439 -33.62 21.46 -25.94
CA LEU A 439 -32.97 22.74 -25.69
C LEU A 439 -31.81 22.96 -26.66
N HIS A 440 -32.04 23.78 -27.70
CA HIS A 440 -30.98 24.18 -28.63
C HIS A 440 -30.67 25.67 -28.47
N ALA A 441 -29.44 25.99 -28.09
CA ALA A 441 -28.99 27.36 -27.87
C ALA A 441 -27.53 27.57 -28.29
N SER A 442 -27.27 28.62 -29.06
CA SER A 442 -25.92 29.04 -29.44
C SER A 442 -25.66 30.45 -28.93
N PHE A 443 -24.69 30.59 -28.05
CA PHE A 443 -24.24 31.84 -27.47
C PHE A 443 -23.00 32.31 -28.23
N ALA A 444 -22.99 33.56 -28.68
CA ALA A 444 -21.82 34.19 -29.30
C ALA A 444 -21.33 35.31 -28.41
N TYR A 445 -20.07 35.24 -28.01
CA TYR A 445 -19.39 36.24 -27.19
C TYR A 445 -18.35 37.00 -28.02
N SER A 446 -18.31 38.31 -27.84
CA SER A 446 -17.30 39.21 -28.39
C SER A 446 -16.82 40.13 -27.28
N GLN A 447 -15.50 40.26 -27.11
CA GLN A 447 -14.91 41.06 -26.03
C GLN A 447 -15.48 40.71 -24.64
N GLN A 448 -15.69 39.42 -24.36
CA GLN A 448 -16.28 38.89 -23.11
C GLN A 448 -17.75 39.29 -22.84
N GLN A 449 -18.41 39.97 -23.79
CA GLN A 449 -19.84 40.30 -23.73
C GLN A 449 -20.64 39.39 -24.64
N LEU A 450 -21.83 38.98 -24.19
CA LEU A 450 -22.73 38.18 -25.01
C LEU A 450 -23.29 39.04 -26.16
N ALA A 451 -22.85 38.75 -27.37
CA ALA A 451 -23.22 39.47 -28.59
C ALA A 451 -24.52 38.94 -29.21
N ALA A 452 -24.78 37.63 -29.10
CA ALA A 452 -26.00 37.02 -29.63
C ALA A 452 -26.38 35.71 -28.92
N ILE A 453 -27.68 35.40 -28.94
CA ILE A 453 -28.24 34.09 -28.62
C ILE A 453 -28.99 33.61 -29.87
N ASN A 454 -28.57 32.48 -30.43
CA ASN A 454 -29.04 31.96 -31.71
C ASN A 454 -28.92 33.03 -32.82
N HIS A 455 -30.06 33.54 -33.29
CA HIS A 455 -30.13 34.59 -34.31
C HIS A 455 -30.50 35.96 -33.74
N LEU A 456 -30.68 36.07 -32.41
CA LEU A 456 -31.07 37.31 -31.73
C LEU A 456 -29.82 38.01 -31.20
N THR A 457 -29.60 39.26 -31.62
CA THR A 457 -28.46 40.06 -31.17
C THR A 457 -28.72 40.68 -29.80
N SER A 458 -27.66 41.14 -29.14
CA SER A 458 -27.76 41.91 -27.89
C SER A 458 -28.62 43.18 -28.05
N GLU A 459 -28.64 43.79 -29.24
CA GLU A 459 -29.50 44.94 -29.54
C GLU A 459 -30.98 44.55 -29.61
N ASP A 460 -31.31 43.42 -30.25
CA ASP A 460 -32.68 42.91 -30.32
C ASP A 460 -33.22 42.55 -28.93
N LEU A 461 -32.37 41.94 -28.09
CA LEU A 461 -32.71 41.53 -26.74
C LEU A 461 -32.84 42.75 -25.80
N ALA A 462 -32.01 43.78 -25.99
CA ALA A 462 -32.15 45.03 -25.24
C ALA A 462 -33.47 45.75 -25.55
N GLN A 463 -34.00 45.66 -26.78
CA GLN A 463 -35.29 46.26 -27.15
C GLN A 463 -36.49 45.64 -26.41
N VAL A 464 -36.36 44.38 -25.96
CA VAL A 464 -37.37 43.70 -25.13
C VAL A 464 -37.03 43.74 -23.63
N GLY A 465 -36.07 44.58 -23.24
CA GLY A 465 -35.69 44.80 -21.85
C GLY A 465 -34.83 43.69 -21.23
N VAL A 466 -34.22 42.83 -22.05
CA VAL A 466 -33.37 41.74 -21.59
C VAL A 466 -31.91 42.22 -21.55
N THR A 467 -31.33 42.26 -20.36
CA THR A 467 -29.88 42.46 -20.17
C THR A 467 -29.17 41.11 -20.14
N LEU A 468 -28.15 40.96 -20.96
CA LEU A 468 -27.42 39.71 -21.11
C LEU A 468 -26.22 39.62 -20.16
N PRO A 469 -25.96 38.44 -19.56
CA PRO A 469 -24.78 38.24 -18.72
C PRO A 469 -23.50 38.19 -19.57
N GLY A 470 -22.38 38.65 -19.00
CA GLY A 470 -21.05 38.46 -19.58
C GLY A 470 -20.60 37.00 -19.51
N LEU A 471 -19.53 36.67 -20.24
CA LEU A 471 -18.93 35.34 -20.13
C LEU A 471 -18.31 35.21 -18.73
N PRO A 472 -18.60 34.13 -17.97
CA PRO A 472 -17.94 33.89 -16.70
C PRO A 472 -16.41 33.96 -16.87
N PRO A 473 -15.68 34.73 -16.05
CA PRO A 473 -14.23 34.93 -16.20
C PRO A 473 -13.44 33.61 -16.22
N GLU A 474 -13.89 32.63 -15.46
CA GLU A 474 -13.31 31.29 -15.39
C GLU A 474 -13.43 30.59 -16.74
N LEU A 475 -14.61 30.64 -17.35
CA LEU A 475 -14.85 30.05 -18.67
C LEU A 475 -14.05 30.78 -19.76
N ALA A 476 -13.98 32.12 -19.71
CA ALA A 476 -13.15 32.91 -20.61
C ALA A 476 -11.67 32.53 -20.52
N THR A 477 -11.16 32.36 -19.30
CA THR A 477 -9.78 31.98 -19.03
C THR A 477 -9.49 30.57 -19.52
N VAL A 478 -10.39 29.61 -19.27
CA VAL A 478 -10.28 28.25 -19.79
C VAL A 478 -10.21 28.32 -21.32
N MET A 479 -11.22 28.86 -22.00
CA MET A 479 -11.26 28.91 -23.47
C MET A 479 -10.03 29.58 -24.10
N GLN A 480 -9.56 30.70 -23.53
CA GLN A 480 -8.32 31.35 -23.96
C GLN A 480 -7.08 30.48 -23.76
N THR A 481 -6.95 29.84 -22.59
CA THR A 481 -5.83 28.94 -22.29
C THR A 481 -5.83 27.73 -23.21
N LEU A 482 -7.01 27.20 -23.55
CA LEU A 482 -7.15 26.06 -24.45
C LEU A 482 -6.93 26.43 -25.92
N GLY A 483 -6.94 27.73 -26.26
CA GLY A 483 -6.97 28.19 -27.65
C GLY A 483 -8.25 27.79 -28.39
N VAL A 484 -9.31 27.45 -27.64
CA VAL A 484 -10.57 26.93 -28.16
C VAL A 484 -11.52 28.09 -28.40
N ARG A 485 -12.15 28.10 -29.58
CA ARG A 485 -13.11 29.15 -29.97
C ARG A 485 -14.54 28.74 -29.70
N GLN A 486 -14.81 27.44 -29.61
CA GLN A 486 -16.13 26.91 -29.35
C GLN A 486 -16.10 25.81 -28.29
N LEU A 487 -16.91 25.98 -27.25
CA LEU A 487 -17.28 24.93 -26.30
C LEU A 487 -18.73 24.53 -26.62
N ALA A 488 -19.00 23.25 -26.79
CA ALA A 488 -20.37 22.77 -26.93
C ALA A 488 -20.69 21.63 -25.95
N LEU A 489 -21.93 21.60 -25.49
CA LEU A 489 -22.53 20.56 -24.69
C LEU A 489 -23.65 19.94 -25.54
N VAL A 490 -23.47 18.68 -25.93
CA VAL A 490 -24.42 17.95 -26.77
C VAL A 490 -24.83 16.69 -26.05
N THR A 491 -26.13 16.48 -25.83
CA THR A 491 -26.61 15.22 -25.27
C THR A 491 -27.01 14.23 -26.36
N ASP A 492 -26.67 12.97 -26.10
CA ASP A 492 -27.26 11.80 -26.74
C ASP A 492 -28.00 11.00 -25.65
N PRO A 493 -28.88 10.03 -25.97
CA PRO A 493 -29.56 9.24 -24.95
C PRO A 493 -28.58 8.63 -23.92
N GLY A 494 -28.68 9.06 -22.66
CA GLY A 494 -27.81 8.64 -21.55
C GLY A 494 -26.38 9.21 -21.57
N GLN A 495 -26.10 10.22 -22.40
CA GLN A 495 -24.76 10.78 -22.57
C GLN A 495 -24.78 12.32 -22.67
N LEU A 496 -23.76 12.96 -22.10
CA LEU A 496 -23.42 14.36 -22.33
C LEU A 496 -22.02 14.44 -22.91
N ASN A 497 -21.93 14.85 -24.16
CA ASN A 497 -20.68 15.09 -24.86
C ASN A 497 -20.25 16.55 -24.68
N VAL A 498 -19.03 16.75 -24.19
CA VAL A 498 -18.37 18.05 -24.20
C VAL A 498 -17.47 18.11 -25.42
N LEU A 499 -17.71 19.09 -26.30
CA LEU A 499 -16.94 19.30 -27.51
C LEU A 499 -16.13 20.60 -27.41
N LEU A 500 -14.89 20.54 -27.90
CA LEU A 500 -14.00 21.68 -28.07
C LEU A 500 -13.73 21.84 -29.57
N ASP A 501 -14.10 22.99 -30.14
CA ASP A 501 -14.03 23.28 -31.58
C ASP A 501 -14.66 22.17 -32.45
N GLY A 502 -15.78 21.63 -31.97
CA GLY A 502 -16.53 20.56 -32.64
C GLY A 502 -15.92 19.16 -32.51
N GLN A 503 -14.85 18.99 -31.73
CA GLN A 503 -14.23 17.68 -31.46
C GLN A 503 -14.55 17.21 -30.03
N PRO A 504 -14.89 15.92 -29.82
CA PRO A 504 -15.13 15.38 -28.48
C PRO A 504 -13.92 15.53 -27.55
N ALA A 505 -14.16 16.07 -26.35
CA ALA A 505 -13.16 16.20 -25.29
C ALA A 505 -13.39 15.14 -24.20
N LEU A 506 -14.62 15.05 -23.69
CA LEU A 506 -15.04 14.04 -22.72
C LEU A 506 -16.53 13.74 -22.89
N THR A 507 -16.92 12.54 -22.53
CA THR A 507 -18.32 12.10 -22.53
C THR A 507 -18.70 11.66 -21.12
N VAL A 508 -19.74 12.28 -20.55
CA VAL A 508 -20.32 11.84 -19.28
C VAL A 508 -21.47 10.89 -19.58
N ASN A 509 -21.38 9.64 -19.13
CA ASN A 509 -22.45 8.66 -19.26
C ASN A 509 -23.26 8.60 -17.96
N TYR A 510 -24.57 8.54 -18.07
CA TYR A 510 -25.47 8.53 -16.93
C TYR A 510 -26.81 7.89 -17.26
N ASP A 511 -27.43 7.31 -16.24
CA ASP A 511 -28.84 6.96 -16.22
C ASP A 511 -29.56 7.70 -15.09
N ALA A 512 -30.87 7.48 -14.94
CA ALA A 512 -31.65 8.13 -13.89
C ALA A 512 -31.19 7.72 -12.47
N ALA A 513 -30.77 6.46 -12.29
CA ALA A 513 -30.34 5.95 -10.98
C ALA A 513 -29.01 6.55 -10.55
N ALA A 514 -28.03 6.65 -11.47
CA ALA A 514 -26.74 7.26 -11.23
C ALA A 514 -26.87 8.75 -10.92
N LEU A 515 -27.71 9.49 -11.66
CA LEU A 515 -27.95 10.91 -11.37
C LEU A 515 -28.66 11.12 -10.03
N GLN A 516 -29.66 10.29 -9.72
CA GLN A 516 -30.35 10.31 -8.43
C GLN A 516 -29.36 10.06 -7.29
N LYS A 517 -28.52 9.04 -7.41
CA LYS A 517 -27.49 8.73 -6.41
C LYS A 517 -26.47 9.86 -6.26
N ALA A 518 -26.04 10.47 -7.36
CA ALA A 518 -25.16 11.64 -7.31
C ALA A 518 -25.80 12.82 -6.57
N LEU A 519 -27.11 13.06 -6.79
CA LEU A 519 -27.84 14.10 -6.07
C LEU A 519 -28.01 13.78 -4.58
N ASP A 520 -28.32 12.53 -4.22
CA ASP A 520 -28.41 12.09 -2.81
C ASP A 520 -27.08 12.31 -2.07
N LEU A 521 -25.94 12.07 -2.72
CA LEU A 521 -24.63 12.32 -2.13
C LEU A 521 -24.31 13.82 -2.00
N ALA A 522 -24.81 14.64 -2.92
CA ALA A 522 -24.59 16.08 -2.92
C ALA A 522 -25.47 16.79 -1.87
N GLU A 523 -26.64 16.26 -1.53
CA GLU A 523 -27.65 16.90 -0.68
C GLU A 523 -27.09 17.52 0.62
N PRO A 524 -26.24 16.85 1.43
CA PRO A 524 -25.69 17.45 2.65
C PRO A 524 -24.73 18.63 2.40
N PHE A 525 -24.27 18.79 1.16
CA PHE A 525 -23.40 19.89 0.72
C PHE A 525 -24.19 21.05 0.11
N LEU A 526 -25.50 20.89 -0.12
CA LEU A 526 -26.34 21.89 -0.78
C LEU A 526 -27.09 22.82 0.18
N THR A 527 -26.95 22.64 1.50
CA THR A 527 -27.77 23.29 2.56
C THR A 527 -27.88 24.81 2.48
N ASP A 528 -26.92 25.50 1.86
CA ASP A 528 -26.92 26.96 1.69
C ASP A 528 -27.20 27.42 0.25
N THR A 529 -27.68 26.51 -0.60
CA THR A 529 -27.96 26.78 -2.02
C THR A 529 -29.47 26.80 -2.29
N PRO A 530 -29.92 27.43 -3.39
CA PRO A 530 -31.32 27.33 -3.82
C PRO A 530 -31.78 25.89 -4.09
N LEU A 531 -30.86 24.95 -4.27
CA LEU A 531 -31.15 23.54 -4.51
C LEU A 531 -31.58 22.79 -3.24
N ALA A 532 -31.33 23.35 -2.05
CA ALA A 532 -31.82 22.79 -0.78
C ALA A 532 -33.26 23.24 -0.42
N ASP A 533 -33.89 24.08 -1.25
CA ASP A 533 -35.32 24.36 -1.09
C ASP A 533 -36.14 23.09 -1.37
N PRO A 534 -37.02 22.63 -0.47
CA PRO A 534 -37.76 21.38 -0.66
C PRO A 534 -38.63 21.37 -1.92
N GLY A 535 -39.14 22.53 -2.36
CA GLY A 535 -39.92 22.65 -3.58
C GLY A 535 -39.05 22.50 -4.84
N VAL A 536 -37.87 23.11 -4.83
CA VAL A 536 -36.87 22.96 -5.90
C VAL A 536 -36.34 21.53 -5.96
N GLU A 537 -36.09 20.91 -4.82
CA GLU A 537 -35.64 19.53 -4.74
C GLU A 537 -36.69 18.55 -5.28
N THR A 538 -37.97 18.73 -4.89
CA THR A 538 -39.08 17.93 -5.42
C THR A 538 -39.19 18.09 -6.94
N LEU A 539 -39.11 19.33 -7.45
CA LEU A 539 -39.10 19.58 -8.88
C LEU A 539 -37.94 18.87 -9.59
N LEU A 540 -36.73 18.95 -9.02
CA LEU A 540 -35.55 18.31 -9.59
C LEU A 540 -35.69 16.80 -9.63
N ARG A 541 -36.03 16.16 -8.50
CA ARG A 541 -36.09 14.70 -8.36
C ARG A 541 -37.26 14.08 -9.12
N GLU A 542 -38.45 14.69 -9.05
CA GLU A 542 -39.65 14.08 -9.60
C GLU A 542 -39.93 14.49 -11.05
N GLN A 543 -39.53 15.69 -11.46
CA GLN A 543 -39.92 16.24 -12.76
C GLN A 543 -38.76 16.42 -13.73
N ILE A 544 -37.55 16.73 -13.25
CA ILE A 544 -36.42 17.03 -14.14
C ILE A 544 -35.55 15.79 -14.35
N LEU A 545 -35.03 15.19 -13.28
CA LEU A 545 -34.09 14.07 -13.32
C LEU A 545 -34.54 12.88 -14.17
N PRO A 546 -35.81 12.43 -14.11
CA PRO A 546 -36.28 11.32 -14.96
C PRO A 546 -36.24 11.63 -16.46
N LEU A 547 -36.22 12.90 -16.84
CA LEU A 547 -36.24 13.33 -18.24
C LEU A 547 -34.83 13.59 -18.79
N VAL A 548 -33.84 13.84 -17.92
CA VAL A 548 -32.46 14.19 -18.32
C VAL A 548 -31.82 13.12 -19.22
N PRO A 549 -31.94 11.81 -18.94
CA PRO A 549 -31.38 10.78 -19.82
C PRO A 549 -31.87 10.87 -21.27
N GLY A 550 -33.13 11.25 -21.49
CA GLY A 550 -33.69 11.35 -22.83
C GLY A 550 -33.57 12.73 -23.48
N ALA A 551 -33.06 13.74 -22.77
CA ALA A 551 -33.08 15.12 -23.25
C ALA A 551 -32.23 15.34 -24.51
N ASP A 552 -32.72 16.18 -25.43
CA ASP A 552 -32.00 16.67 -26.60
C ASP A 552 -31.51 18.10 -26.34
N VAL A 553 -30.30 18.21 -25.83
CA VAL A 553 -29.64 19.45 -25.44
C VAL A 553 -28.47 19.68 -26.39
N ASN A 554 -28.46 20.82 -27.05
CA ASN A 554 -27.36 21.29 -27.87
C ASN A 554 -27.08 22.75 -27.52
N VAL A 555 -26.10 22.96 -26.64
CA VAL A 555 -25.70 24.27 -26.17
C VAL A 555 -24.27 24.57 -26.64
N ALA A 556 -24.09 25.59 -27.46
CA ALA A 556 -22.78 26.02 -27.95
C ALA A 556 -22.43 27.42 -27.43
N VAL A 557 -21.19 27.61 -26.98
CA VAL A 557 -20.61 28.89 -26.60
C VAL A 557 -19.46 29.18 -27.55
N ASN A 558 -19.57 30.25 -28.31
CA ASN A 558 -18.60 30.69 -29.29
C ASN A 558 -17.93 31.98 -28.79
N VAL A 559 -16.61 32.03 -28.81
CA VAL A 559 -15.83 33.21 -28.42
C VAL A 559 -15.05 33.69 -29.64
N GLN A 560 -15.26 34.95 -30.01
CA GLN A 560 -14.61 35.61 -31.16
C GLN A 560 -13.49 36.55 -30.74
#